data_AF-W6QVX8-F1
#
_entry.id   AF-W6QVX8-F1
#
_cell.length_a   1.000
_cell.length_b   1.000
_cell.length_c   1.000
_cell.angle_alpha   90.00
_cell.angle_beta   90.00
_cell.angle_gamma   90.00
#
_symmetry.space_group_name_H-M   'P 1'
#
loop_
_entity.id
_entity.type
_entity.pdbx_description
1 polymer ?
#
loop_
_entity_poly.entity_id
_entity_poly.type
_entity_poly.pdbx_seq_one_letter_code
_entity_poly.pdbx_strand_id
1 'polypeptide(L)'
;MVDVVTCVALVLSAGSMVEGGVQIEPPDNILPQSAKYGNDATIGLFQDLLFSLLGLILIEHKLFLIYNPTAMISPRIHDSQMAPKLGGDKQTPVPKQYTSPASLFLKEEVYRLGALPGLRSLPPGPERDFITLSWGPIVYRTSYSPESKRLLPVFMRYLNHSVSRALRRTLTGSDEEIQILTETYSSKIFNSRDMFADLNEEEIRQVFHDFKVSLAMPEIELPSRLRICLMLDDAVFSHLKCALDRSSKAERDADVGGCWVKVVEENFPDSRIDDHPLTSHDIERVSSYVTENQGDYHGWTIVALDALVEIFDGLRQMKPLVEYHREGQVYLGEGKWI
;
A
#
# COMPACT_ATOMS: atom_id res chain seq x y z
N MET A 1 -6.34 33.36 -14.49
CA MET A 1 -6.42 32.57 -13.24
C MET A 1 -7.86 32.66 -12.79
N VAL A 2 -8.67 31.65 -13.09
CA VAL A 2 -10.10 31.63 -12.76
C VAL A 2 -10.22 31.01 -11.38
N ASP A 3 -10.91 31.72 -10.48
CA ASP A 3 -11.04 31.36 -9.07
C ASP A 3 -11.96 30.14 -8.90
N VAL A 4 -11.60 29.21 -8.02
CA VAL A 4 -12.31 27.93 -7.79
C VAL A 4 -13.76 28.19 -7.35
N VAL A 5 -14.01 29.33 -6.70
CA VAL A 5 -15.35 29.79 -6.32
C VAL A 5 -16.23 30.09 -7.55
N THR A 6 -15.64 30.54 -8.67
CA THR A 6 -16.37 30.82 -9.92
C THR A 6 -16.76 29.53 -10.65
N CYS A 7 -15.93 28.48 -10.57
CA CYS A 7 -16.27 27.16 -11.14
C CYS A 7 -17.42 26.47 -10.40
N VAL A 8 -17.47 26.59 -9.07
CA VAL A 8 -18.58 26.02 -8.26
C VAL A 8 -19.89 26.78 -8.51
N ALA A 9 -19.85 28.10 -8.71
CA ALA A 9 -21.03 28.91 -9.02
C ALA A 9 -21.63 28.57 -10.40
N LEU A 10 -20.80 28.24 -11.41
CA LEU A 10 -21.26 27.84 -12.74
C LEU A 10 -21.94 26.46 -12.76
N VAL A 11 -21.48 25.53 -11.92
CA VAL A 11 -22.07 24.18 -11.80
C VAL A 11 -23.40 24.23 -11.05
N LEU A 12 -23.53 25.07 -10.02
CA LEU A 12 -24.79 25.22 -9.29
C LEU A 12 -25.86 26.00 -10.08
N SER A 13 -25.45 26.93 -10.96
CA SER A 13 -26.41 27.68 -11.79
C SER A 13 -26.98 26.87 -12.96
N ALA A 14 -26.33 25.77 -13.36
CA ALA A 14 -26.83 24.86 -14.40
C ALA A 14 -27.85 23.84 -13.87
N GLY A 15 -27.94 23.64 -12.55
CA GLY A 15 -28.85 22.69 -11.91
C GLY A 15 -30.26 23.21 -11.58
N SER A 16 -30.53 24.51 -11.77
CA SER A 16 -31.78 25.16 -11.30
C SER A 16 -32.80 25.45 -12.41
N MET A 17 -32.71 24.81 -13.58
CA MET A 17 -33.67 25.01 -14.68
C MET A 17 -34.38 23.72 -15.12
N VAL A 18 -34.94 22.92 -14.21
CA VAL A 18 -35.96 21.92 -14.60
C VAL A 18 -36.95 21.67 -13.45
N GLU A 19 -37.80 22.64 -13.11
CA GLU A 19 -39.11 22.33 -12.50
C GLU A 19 -40.15 23.31 -13.03
N GLY A 20 -41.09 22.79 -13.80
CA GLY A 20 -42.18 23.55 -14.41
C GLY A 20 -43.10 22.61 -15.19
N GLY A 21 -43.91 21.86 -14.45
CA GLY A 21 -44.91 20.96 -15.02
C GLY A 21 -46.10 21.71 -15.61
N VAL A 22 -46.60 21.22 -16.75
CA VAL A 22 -47.97 21.46 -17.22
C VAL A 22 -48.50 20.13 -17.76
N GLN A 23 -49.58 19.63 -17.14
CA GLN A 23 -50.37 18.49 -17.59
C GLN A 23 -51.23 18.86 -18.81
N ILE A 24 -51.18 18.05 -19.88
CA ILE A 24 -52.27 17.90 -20.85
C ILE A 24 -52.32 16.43 -21.30
N GLU A 25 -53.50 15.80 -21.17
CA GLU A 25 -53.83 14.44 -21.62
C GLU A 25 -54.25 14.37 -23.11
N PRO A 26 -54.34 13.17 -23.74
CA PRO A 26 -53.98 12.91 -25.14
C PRO A 26 -55.16 12.87 -26.13
N PRO A 27 -54.90 12.59 -27.44
CA PRO A 27 -55.35 11.28 -27.94
C PRO A 27 -54.47 10.61 -29.04
N ASP A 28 -54.48 9.27 -28.96
CA ASP A 28 -54.54 8.21 -29.97
C ASP A 28 -53.70 8.18 -31.28
N ASN A 29 -52.95 7.07 -31.34
CA ASN A 29 -52.82 6.09 -32.44
C ASN A 29 -51.69 6.21 -33.51
N ILE A 30 -51.17 5.00 -33.78
CA ILE A 30 -50.45 4.48 -34.96
C ILE A 30 -48.89 4.43 -34.88
N LEU A 31 -48.40 3.21 -34.61
CA LEU A 31 -47.05 2.64 -34.90
C LEU A 31 -46.73 2.68 -36.41
N PRO A 32 -45.44 2.75 -36.87
CA PRO A 32 -44.48 1.68 -36.58
C PRO A 32 -42.99 2.06 -36.42
N GLN A 33 -42.33 1.20 -35.63
CA GLN A 33 -40.92 0.79 -35.60
C GLN A 33 -39.87 1.59 -36.42
N SER A 34 -38.91 2.20 -35.73
CA SER A 34 -37.48 2.09 -36.11
C SER A 34 -36.55 2.40 -34.93
N ALA A 35 -35.51 1.55 -34.81
CA ALA A 35 -34.21 1.75 -34.15
C ALA A 35 -34.15 2.46 -32.78
N LYS A 36 -34.14 1.68 -31.69
CA LYS A 36 -33.49 2.07 -30.43
C LYS A 36 -32.04 1.57 -30.46
N TYR A 37 -31.10 2.49 -30.63
CA TYR A 37 -29.69 2.29 -30.30
C TYR A 37 -29.19 3.55 -29.57
N GLY A 38 -28.58 3.33 -28.41
CA GLY A 38 -27.61 4.22 -27.77
C GLY A 38 -28.17 5.48 -27.10
N ASN A 39 -28.18 5.50 -25.76
CA ASN A 39 -27.67 6.64 -24.97
C ASN A 39 -27.67 6.41 -23.45
N ASP A 40 -28.15 5.27 -22.93
CA ASP A 40 -28.13 5.04 -21.48
C ASP A 40 -26.77 4.59 -20.92
N ALA A 41 -25.86 4.08 -21.76
CA ALA A 41 -24.52 3.65 -21.30
C ALA A 41 -23.55 4.82 -21.05
N THR A 42 -23.76 5.96 -21.70
CA THR A 42 -22.85 7.12 -21.61
C THR A 42 -23.13 7.97 -20.36
N ILE A 43 -24.36 7.95 -19.86
CA ILE A 43 -24.78 8.69 -18.66
C ILE A 43 -24.33 7.96 -17.39
N GLY A 44 -24.40 6.63 -17.36
CA GLY A 44 -23.88 5.80 -16.25
C GLY A 44 -22.37 5.97 -16.07
N LEU A 45 -21.58 5.87 -17.15
CA LEU A 45 -20.13 6.06 -17.11
C LEU A 45 -19.72 7.47 -16.64
N PHE A 46 -20.52 8.49 -16.94
CA PHE A 46 -20.23 9.86 -16.49
C PHE A 46 -20.57 10.06 -15.01
N GLN A 47 -21.63 9.41 -14.50
CA GLN A 47 -21.94 9.42 -13.07
C GLN A 47 -20.90 8.66 -12.26
N ASP A 48 -20.44 7.49 -12.73
CA ASP A 48 -19.43 6.68 -12.02
C ASP A 48 -18.06 7.37 -11.97
N LEU A 49 -17.67 8.08 -13.05
CA LEU A 49 -16.47 8.92 -13.04
C LEU A 49 -16.62 10.12 -12.10
N LEU A 50 -17.81 10.73 -12.03
CA LEU A 50 -18.07 11.88 -11.17
C LEU A 50 -18.09 11.47 -9.68
N PHE A 51 -18.66 10.30 -9.36
CA PHE A 51 -18.62 9.73 -8.01
C PHE A 51 -17.21 9.31 -7.60
N SER A 52 -16.41 8.75 -8.52
CA SER A 52 -14.99 8.46 -8.27
C SER A 52 -14.17 9.73 -8.05
N LEU A 53 -14.39 10.78 -8.85
CA LEU A 53 -13.70 12.07 -8.67
C LEU A 53 -14.11 12.77 -7.36
N LEU A 54 -15.40 12.74 -7.00
CA LEU A 54 -15.88 13.32 -5.75
C LEU A 54 -15.39 12.53 -4.53
N GLY A 55 -15.28 11.20 -4.64
CA GLY A 55 -14.64 10.36 -3.64
C GLY A 55 -13.17 10.72 -3.43
N LEU A 56 -12.41 10.92 -4.52
CA LEU A 56 -11.01 11.36 -4.50
C LEU A 56 -10.83 12.75 -3.86
N ILE A 57 -11.71 13.72 -4.17
CA ILE A 57 -11.66 15.07 -3.58
C ILE A 57 -11.99 15.04 -2.07
N LEU A 58 -12.85 14.12 -1.62
CA LEU A 58 -13.15 13.91 -0.20
C LEU A 58 -12.02 13.19 0.56
N ILE A 59 -11.23 12.35 -0.13
CA ILE A 59 -10.02 11.71 0.42
C ILE A 59 -8.93 12.76 0.67
N GLU A 60 -8.71 13.71 -0.25
CA GLU A 60 -7.70 14.76 -0.09
C GLU A 60 -8.00 15.70 1.10
N HIS A 61 -9.26 16.02 1.36
CA HIS A 61 -9.62 16.93 2.47
C HIS A 61 -9.57 16.27 3.86
N LYS A 62 -9.67 14.94 3.98
CA LYS A 62 -9.62 14.22 5.28
C LYS A 62 -8.21 13.77 5.69
N LEU A 63 -7.25 13.65 4.76
CA LEU A 63 -5.86 13.28 5.06
C LEU A 63 -4.99 14.44 5.59
N PHE A 64 -5.52 15.67 5.61
CA PHE A 64 -4.77 16.88 5.97
C PHE A 64 -4.53 17.09 7.49
N LEU A 65 -5.01 16.18 8.35
CA LEU A 65 -4.77 16.26 9.79
C LEU A 65 -4.28 14.90 10.27
N ILE A 66 -2.96 14.71 10.36
CA ILE A 66 -2.22 14.08 11.47
C ILE A 66 -0.76 13.78 11.03
N TYR A 67 0.16 14.47 11.71
CA TYR A 67 1.60 14.16 11.91
C TYR A 67 2.61 14.48 10.79
N ASN A 68 3.47 15.45 11.10
CA ASN A 68 4.62 15.90 10.32
C ASN A 68 5.83 15.95 11.27
N PRO A 69 6.90 15.16 11.06
CA PRO A 69 8.22 15.50 11.56
C PRO A 69 9.11 15.88 10.38
N THR A 70 9.39 17.17 10.32
CA THR A 70 10.35 17.84 9.44
C THR A 70 11.71 17.16 9.46
N ALA A 71 12.18 16.67 8.30
CA ALA A 71 13.60 16.49 8.03
C ALA A 71 13.93 17.18 6.69
N MET A 72 14.48 18.39 6.79
CA MET A 72 15.06 19.11 5.65
C MET A 72 16.24 18.31 5.10
N ILE A 73 16.09 17.76 3.90
CA ILE A 73 17.23 17.29 3.10
C ILE A 73 17.79 18.52 2.37
N SER A 74 18.94 19.01 2.84
CA SER A 74 19.72 20.07 2.17
C SER A 74 20.55 19.43 1.04
N PRO A 75 20.47 19.92 -0.21
CA PRO A 75 21.33 19.42 -1.28
C PRO A 75 22.69 20.11 -1.18
N ARG A 76 23.70 19.41 -0.65
CA ARG A 76 25.10 19.83 -0.82
C ARG A 76 25.56 19.46 -2.22
N ILE A 77 25.57 20.46 -3.09
CA ILE A 77 26.28 20.46 -4.37
C ILE A 77 27.77 20.40 -4.06
N HIS A 78 28.45 19.31 -4.44
CA HIS A 78 29.90 19.27 -4.49
C HIS A 78 30.37 19.68 -5.89
N ASP A 79 30.70 20.96 -6.04
CA ASP A 79 31.64 21.41 -7.06
C ASP A 79 33.06 21.05 -6.63
N SER A 80 33.76 20.30 -7.48
CA SER A 80 35.22 20.23 -7.45
C SER A 80 35.74 19.86 -8.84
N GLN A 81 36.01 20.89 -9.64
CA GLN A 81 37.03 20.83 -10.68
C GLN A 81 38.39 20.59 -10.00
N MET A 82 39.10 19.52 -10.39
CA MET A 82 40.55 19.52 -10.58
C MET A 82 40.93 18.36 -11.52
N ALA A 83 41.49 18.69 -12.68
CA ALA A 83 42.22 17.74 -13.51
C ALA A 83 43.59 17.45 -12.88
N PRO A 84 44.10 16.20 -12.99
CA PRO A 84 45.41 16.07 -13.63
C PRO A 84 45.66 14.79 -14.46
N LYS A 85 46.39 15.02 -15.55
CA LYS A 85 47.45 14.24 -16.23
C LYS A 85 47.27 12.74 -16.56
N LEU A 86 47.37 12.48 -17.87
CA LEU A 86 47.67 11.19 -18.51
C LEU A 86 48.94 10.52 -17.95
N GLY A 87 48.86 9.22 -17.70
CA GLY A 87 50.03 8.34 -17.66
C GLY A 87 49.91 7.16 -16.69
N GLY A 88 49.75 5.95 -17.24
CA GLY A 88 50.07 4.70 -16.56
C GLY A 88 48.94 3.68 -16.55
N ASP A 89 49.09 2.60 -17.33
CA ASP A 89 48.32 1.36 -17.23
C ASP A 89 48.42 0.81 -15.79
N LYS A 90 47.45 1.20 -14.96
CA LYS A 90 47.02 0.41 -13.82
C LYS A 90 45.62 -0.02 -14.17
N GLN A 91 45.43 -1.33 -14.35
CA GLN A 91 44.10 -1.93 -14.36
C GLN A 91 43.34 -1.36 -13.18
N THR A 92 42.40 -0.45 -13.46
CA THR A 92 41.40 -0.02 -12.51
C THR A 92 40.76 -1.30 -12.02
N PRO A 93 40.82 -1.66 -10.73
CA PRO A 93 40.06 -2.79 -10.26
C PRO A 93 38.61 -2.46 -10.61
N VAL A 94 38.01 -3.25 -11.50
CA VAL A 94 36.57 -3.19 -11.77
C VAL A 94 35.92 -3.14 -10.40
N PRO A 95 35.15 -2.08 -10.05
CA PRO A 95 34.53 -1.99 -8.76
C PRO A 95 33.74 -3.27 -8.58
N LYS A 96 34.15 -4.10 -7.60
CA LYS A 96 33.38 -5.29 -7.27
C LYS A 96 31.98 -4.78 -6.94
N GLN A 97 31.02 -5.04 -7.82
CA GLN A 97 29.62 -4.80 -7.58
C GLN A 97 29.21 -5.77 -6.47
N TYR A 98 29.51 -5.38 -5.24
CA TYR A 98 29.01 -6.03 -4.04
C TYR A 98 27.52 -5.68 -3.98
N THR A 99 26.69 -6.46 -4.66
CA THR A 99 25.23 -6.37 -4.58
C THR A 99 24.79 -7.07 -3.31
N SER A 100 24.97 -6.40 -2.17
CA SER A 100 24.43 -6.89 -0.89
C SER A 100 22.90 -6.98 -0.98
N PRO A 101 22.24 -7.86 -0.20
CA PRO A 101 20.78 -7.87 -0.09
C PRO A 101 20.17 -6.49 0.20
N ALA A 102 20.80 -5.70 1.08
CA ALA A 102 20.38 -4.33 1.36
C ALA A 102 20.48 -3.41 0.13
N SER A 103 21.58 -3.50 -0.63
CA SER A 103 21.79 -2.74 -1.87
C SER A 103 20.72 -3.03 -2.92
N LEU A 104 20.40 -4.32 -3.09
CA LEU A 104 19.36 -4.76 -4.03
C LEU A 104 17.98 -4.27 -3.61
N PHE A 105 17.66 -4.38 -2.32
CA PHE A 105 16.39 -3.88 -1.79
C PHE A 105 16.25 -2.37 -2.00
N LEU A 106 17.27 -1.58 -1.66
CA LEU A 106 17.27 -0.13 -1.89
C LEU A 106 17.05 0.22 -3.36
N LYS A 107 17.75 -0.49 -4.26
CA LYS A 107 17.63 -0.27 -5.70
C LYS A 107 16.20 -0.53 -6.18
N GLU A 108 15.61 -1.66 -5.82
CA GLU A 108 14.33 -2.15 -6.36
C GLU A 108 13.12 -1.47 -5.71
N GLU A 109 13.15 -1.28 -4.39
CA GLU A 109 12.01 -0.84 -3.59
C GLU A 109 12.01 0.67 -3.31
N VAL A 110 13.18 1.32 -3.29
CA VAL A 110 13.30 2.75 -2.96
C VAL A 110 13.65 3.57 -4.21
N TYR A 111 14.79 3.30 -4.84
CA TYR A 111 15.32 4.18 -5.90
C TYR A 111 14.62 4.03 -7.25
N ARG A 112 14.22 2.80 -7.63
CA ARG A 112 13.63 2.51 -8.95
C ARG A 112 12.37 3.33 -9.22
N LEU A 113 11.46 3.42 -8.25
CA LEU A 113 10.14 4.02 -8.44
C LEU A 113 10.22 5.53 -8.67
N GLY A 114 11.10 6.21 -7.93
CA GLY A 114 11.39 7.62 -8.16
C GLY A 114 12.04 7.90 -9.52
N ALA A 115 12.52 6.88 -10.25
CA ALA A 115 13.07 6.99 -11.59
C ALA A 115 12.06 6.70 -12.72
N LEU A 116 10.88 6.15 -12.40
CA LEU A 116 9.90 5.75 -13.41
C LEU A 116 9.13 6.98 -13.97
N PRO A 117 9.06 7.15 -15.31
CA PRO A 117 8.44 8.31 -15.93
C PRO A 117 6.98 8.57 -15.51
N GLY A 118 6.16 7.51 -15.34
CA GLY A 118 4.74 7.66 -15.00
C GLY A 118 4.49 8.15 -13.57
N LEU A 119 5.34 7.78 -12.60
CA LEU A 119 5.24 8.25 -11.22
C LEU A 119 5.74 9.70 -11.06
N ARG A 120 6.72 10.10 -11.88
CA ARG A 120 7.24 11.48 -11.91
C ARG A 120 6.22 12.49 -12.46
N SER A 121 5.27 12.05 -13.29
CA SER A 121 4.21 12.91 -13.81
C SER A 121 3.09 13.19 -12.80
N LEU A 122 3.01 12.45 -11.69
CA LEU A 122 2.06 12.77 -10.62
C LEU A 122 2.47 14.07 -9.92
N PRO A 123 1.49 14.95 -9.58
CA PRO A 123 1.79 16.15 -8.84
C PRO A 123 2.48 15.81 -7.50
N PRO A 124 3.38 16.67 -7.01
CA PRO A 124 3.93 16.52 -5.67
C PRO A 124 2.82 16.49 -4.64
N GLY A 125 2.86 15.47 -3.79
CA GLY A 125 1.84 15.19 -2.81
C GLY A 125 2.25 14.01 -1.93
N PRO A 126 1.60 13.85 -0.76
CA PRO A 126 1.98 12.85 0.22
C PRO A 126 1.87 11.42 -0.32
N GLU A 127 0.93 11.14 -1.21
CA GLU A 127 0.76 9.85 -1.89
C GLU A 127 1.98 9.52 -2.77
N ARG A 128 2.34 10.45 -3.66
CA ARG A 128 3.49 10.27 -4.55
C ARG A 128 4.79 10.16 -3.77
N ASP A 129 4.97 10.99 -2.75
CA ASP A 129 6.20 11.01 -1.95
C ASP A 129 6.35 9.73 -1.13
N PHE A 130 5.25 9.20 -0.56
CA PHE A 130 5.26 7.87 0.05
C PHE A 130 5.70 6.78 -0.94
N ILE A 131 5.15 6.80 -2.16
CA ILE A 131 5.47 5.80 -3.18
C ILE A 131 6.91 5.92 -3.70
N THR A 132 7.44 7.13 -3.83
CA THR A 132 8.73 7.35 -4.52
C THR A 132 9.92 7.50 -3.60
N LEU A 133 9.71 7.83 -2.32
CA LEU A 133 10.79 8.16 -1.37
C LEU A 133 10.88 7.20 -0.18
N SER A 134 9.86 6.38 0.05
CA SER A 134 9.81 5.50 1.21
C SER A 134 9.55 4.05 0.86
N TRP A 135 9.86 3.17 1.80
CA TRP A 135 9.40 1.79 1.79
C TRP A 135 8.73 1.48 3.12
N GLY A 136 7.84 0.49 3.12
CA GLY A 136 7.11 0.07 4.32
C GLY A 136 5.62 -0.17 4.05
N PRO A 137 4.89 -0.63 5.07
CA PRO A 137 3.54 -1.13 4.89
C PRO A 137 2.51 -0.03 4.66
N ILE A 138 1.47 -0.41 3.92
CA ILE A 138 0.18 0.28 3.95
C ILE A 138 -0.68 -0.40 5.03
N VAL A 139 -1.24 0.39 5.92
CA VAL A 139 -1.95 -0.07 7.11
C VAL A 139 -3.39 0.41 7.09
N TYR A 140 -4.34 -0.50 7.10
CA TYR A 140 -5.76 -0.23 7.25
C TYR A 140 -6.20 -0.49 8.69
N ARG A 141 -6.73 0.54 9.33
CA ARG A 141 -7.34 0.40 10.64
C ARG A 141 -8.83 0.10 10.47
N THR A 142 -9.28 -1.04 10.99
CA THR A 142 -10.70 -1.44 10.96
C THR A 142 -11.35 -1.40 12.33
N SER A 143 -10.57 -1.50 13.41
CA SER A 143 -11.08 -1.31 14.78
C SER A 143 -11.03 0.15 15.23
N TYR A 144 -12.16 0.67 15.70
CA TYR A 144 -12.30 2.06 16.20
C TYR A 144 -12.75 2.16 17.66
N SER A 145 -12.61 1.09 18.44
CA SER A 145 -12.88 1.14 19.88
C SER A 145 -12.02 2.19 20.61
N PRO A 146 -12.47 2.74 21.77
CA PRO A 146 -11.65 3.66 22.56
C PRO A 146 -10.29 3.06 22.96
N GLU A 147 -10.25 1.74 23.14
CA GLU A 147 -9.05 0.99 23.44
C GLU A 147 -8.11 0.91 22.24
N SER A 148 -8.59 0.54 21.05
CA SER A 148 -7.76 0.50 19.84
C SER A 148 -7.18 1.87 19.49
N LYS A 149 -7.93 2.95 19.77
CA LYS A 149 -7.43 4.32 19.61
C LYS A 149 -6.20 4.60 20.48
N ARG A 150 -6.14 4.04 21.69
CA ARG A 150 -5.01 4.19 22.62
C ARG A 150 -3.84 3.26 22.24
N LEU A 151 -4.15 2.08 21.72
CA LEU A 151 -3.15 1.07 21.36
C LEU A 151 -2.51 1.32 19.99
N LEU A 152 -3.15 2.06 19.07
CA LEU A 152 -2.59 2.34 17.75
C LEU A 152 -1.20 3.00 17.79
N PRO A 153 -0.95 4.10 18.52
CA PRO A 153 0.40 4.68 18.60
C PRO A 153 1.43 3.71 19.19
N VAL A 154 1.00 2.86 20.12
CA VAL A 154 1.84 1.84 20.75
C VAL A 154 2.21 0.76 19.73
N PHE A 155 1.24 0.27 18.98
CA PHE A 155 1.44 -0.68 17.88
C PHE A 155 2.43 -0.12 16.84
N MET A 156 2.22 1.11 16.37
CA MET A 156 3.09 1.73 15.36
C MET A 156 4.54 1.86 15.84
N ARG A 157 4.76 2.18 17.12
CA ARG A 157 6.11 2.21 17.68
C ARG A 157 6.77 0.84 17.68
N TYR A 158 6.02 -0.22 18.01
CA TYR A 158 6.55 -1.58 17.99
C TYR A 158 6.80 -2.09 16.58
N LEU A 159 5.93 -1.76 15.63
CA LEU A 159 6.16 -2.04 14.21
C LEU A 159 7.48 -1.41 13.72
N ASN A 160 7.70 -0.12 13.99
CA ASN A 160 8.95 0.57 13.66
C ASN A 160 10.18 -0.10 14.31
N HIS A 161 10.07 -0.47 15.60
CA HIS A 161 11.15 -1.10 16.33
C HIS A 161 11.48 -2.50 15.78
N SER A 162 10.47 -3.34 15.54
CA SER A 162 10.63 -4.68 14.97
C SER A 162 11.25 -4.64 13.58
N VAL A 163 10.80 -3.71 12.73
CA VAL A 163 11.42 -3.52 11.41
C VAL A 163 12.89 -3.13 11.54
N SER A 164 13.20 -2.13 12.36
CA SER A 164 14.58 -1.67 12.58
C SER A 164 15.49 -2.80 13.08
N ARG A 165 14.97 -3.65 13.97
CA ARG A 165 15.68 -4.83 14.49
C ARG A 165 15.87 -5.91 13.42
N ALA A 166 14.85 -6.13 12.59
CA ALA A 166 14.85 -7.17 11.57
C ALA A 166 15.72 -6.82 10.34
N LEU A 167 15.95 -5.54 10.05
CA LEU A 167 16.74 -5.09 8.89
C LEU A 167 18.10 -5.78 8.80
N ARG A 168 18.89 -5.78 9.88
CA ARG A 168 20.26 -6.32 9.87
C ARG A 168 20.32 -7.84 9.69
N ARG A 169 19.30 -8.56 10.15
CA ARG A 169 19.24 -10.03 10.02
C ARG A 169 18.74 -10.45 8.64
N THR A 170 17.79 -9.71 8.08
CA THR A 170 17.12 -10.09 6.82
C THR A 170 17.83 -9.48 5.61
N LEU A 171 18.16 -8.20 5.65
CA LEU A 171 18.78 -7.46 4.56
C LEU A 171 20.25 -7.17 4.90
N THR A 172 21.11 -8.18 4.79
CA THR A 172 22.55 -7.99 5.08
C THR A 172 23.18 -6.95 4.14
N GLY A 173 24.06 -6.12 4.68
CA GLY A 173 24.66 -4.99 3.96
C GLY A 173 25.61 -4.17 4.83
N SER A 174 26.15 -3.10 4.25
CA SER A 174 26.95 -2.10 4.97
C SER A 174 26.11 -1.29 5.96
N ASP A 175 26.76 -0.65 6.94
CA ASP A 175 26.06 0.19 7.92
C ASP A 175 25.35 1.37 7.25
N GLU A 176 25.93 1.93 6.19
CA GLU A 176 25.35 3.00 5.39
C GLU A 176 24.07 2.54 4.68
N GLU A 177 24.08 1.35 4.07
CA GLU A 177 22.89 0.79 3.42
C GLU A 177 21.76 0.53 4.42
N ILE A 178 22.07 -0.03 5.58
CA ILE A 178 21.09 -0.24 6.66
C ILE A 178 20.56 1.08 7.21
N GLN A 179 21.41 2.09 7.34
CA GLN A 179 21.00 3.42 7.78
C GLN A 179 20.00 4.03 6.79
N ILE A 180 20.28 3.99 5.49
CA ILE A 180 19.36 4.50 4.47
C ILE A 180 18.03 3.74 4.51
N LEU A 181 18.06 2.40 4.63
CA LEU A 181 16.83 1.62 4.79
C LEU A 181 16.04 2.07 6.02
N THR A 182 16.71 2.34 7.14
CA THR A 182 16.04 2.81 8.35
C THR A 182 15.43 4.21 8.16
N GLU A 183 16.15 5.12 7.53
CA GLU A 183 15.72 6.50 7.28
C GLU A 183 14.59 6.61 6.25
N THR A 184 14.56 5.70 5.29
CA THR A 184 13.53 5.64 4.24
C THR A 184 12.33 4.79 4.62
N TYR A 185 12.32 4.17 5.81
CA TYR A 185 11.18 3.40 6.29
C TYR A 185 10.02 4.34 6.70
N SER A 186 8.85 4.12 6.12
CA SER A 186 7.62 4.83 6.48
C SER A 186 6.40 3.95 6.26
N SER A 187 5.35 4.14 7.09
CA SER A 187 4.08 3.45 6.95
C SER A 187 2.98 4.43 6.54
N LYS A 188 2.15 4.07 5.56
CA LYS A 188 0.93 4.83 5.22
C LYS A 188 -0.25 4.24 5.98
N ILE A 189 -0.92 5.05 6.79
CA ILE A 189 -2.04 4.60 7.63
C ILE A 189 -3.34 5.18 7.12
N PHE A 190 -4.28 4.31 6.78
CA PHE A 190 -5.67 4.63 6.48
C PHE A 190 -6.52 4.49 7.75
N ASN A 191 -7.02 5.62 8.27
CA ASN A 191 -7.64 5.74 9.60
C ASN A 191 -9.02 6.43 9.58
N SER A 192 -9.77 6.27 8.49
CA SER A 192 -11.12 6.82 8.36
C SER A 192 -12.15 5.84 8.92
N ARG A 193 -12.75 6.16 10.07
CA ARG A 193 -13.81 5.34 10.68
C ARG A 193 -14.98 5.15 9.72
N ASP A 194 -15.39 6.21 9.05
CA ASP A 194 -16.56 6.20 8.16
C ASP A 194 -16.36 5.26 6.95
N MET A 195 -15.10 5.01 6.57
CA MET A 195 -14.78 4.21 5.38
C MET A 195 -14.36 2.78 5.73
N PHE A 196 -13.67 2.58 6.86
CA PHE A 196 -12.96 1.33 7.13
C PHE A 196 -13.41 0.60 8.39
N ALA A 197 -14.37 1.15 9.15
CA ALA A 197 -14.86 0.46 10.34
C ALA A 197 -15.49 -0.88 9.98
N ASP A 198 -15.12 -1.92 10.74
CA ASP A 198 -15.70 -3.25 10.69
C ASP A 198 -15.55 -3.98 9.34
N LEU A 199 -14.70 -3.47 8.43
CA LEU A 199 -14.39 -4.15 7.18
C LEU A 199 -13.64 -5.46 7.43
N ASN A 200 -14.00 -6.49 6.66
CA ASN A 200 -13.33 -7.78 6.63
C ASN A 200 -12.16 -7.79 5.62
N GLU A 201 -11.46 -8.92 5.52
CA GLU A 201 -10.28 -9.09 4.69
C GLU A 201 -10.56 -8.90 3.18
N GLU A 202 -11.72 -9.35 2.70
CA GLU A 202 -12.13 -9.19 1.28
C GLU A 202 -12.43 -7.71 0.97
N GLU A 203 -13.14 -7.03 1.87
CA GLU A 203 -13.45 -5.61 1.72
C GLU A 203 -12.19 -4.75 1.77
N ILE A 204 -11.24 -5.09 2.66
CA ILE A 204 -9.93 -4.44 2.71
C ILE A 204 -9.13 -4.71 1.44
N ARG A 205 -9.19 -5.92 0.89
CA ARG A 205 -8.57 -6.23 -0.40
C ARG A 205 -9.13 -5.34 -1.51
N GLN A 206 -10.45 -5.19 -1.60
CA GLN A 206 -11.07 -4.33 -2.60
C GLN A 206 -10.69 -2.85 -2.41
N VAL A 207 -10.75 -2.34 -1.17
CA VAL A 207 -10.32 -0.95 -0.88
C VAL A 207 -8.85 -0.74 -1.25
N PHE A 208 -7.99 -1.74 -1.00
CA PHE A 208 -6.59 -1.68 -1.36
C PHE A 208 -6.38 -1.70 -2.88
N HIS A 209 -7.17 -2.49 -3.61
CA HIS A 209 -7.23 -2.44 -5.07
C HIS A 209 -7.60 -1.04 -5.57
N ASP A 210 -8.70 -0.47 -5.07
CA ASP A 210 -9.21 0.85 -5.47
C ASP A 210 -8.18 1.96 -5.19
N PHE A 211 -7.49 1.89 -4.05
CA PHE A 211 -6.37 2.78 -3.77
C PHE A 211 -5.29 2.68 -4.86
N LYS A 212 -4.90 1.47 -5.27
CA LYS A 212 -3.87 1.30 -6.33
C LYS A 212 -4.35 1.77 -7.70
N VAL A 213 -5.62 1.56 -8.05
CA VAL A 213 -6.23 2.16 -9.25
C VAL A 213 -6.16 3.69 -9.19
N SER A 214 -6.45 4.28 -8.03
CA SER A 214 -6.44 5.73 -7.83
C SER A 214 -5.07 6.38 -8.01
N LEU A 215 -4.00 5.61 -7.83
CA LEU A 215 -2.62 6.04 -8.07
C LEU A 215 -2.29 6.16 -9.57
N ALA A 216 -3.18 5.67 -10.45
CA ALA A 216 -2.98 5.62 -11.90
C ALA A 216 -1.60 5.05 -12.26
N MET A 217 -1.19 4.01 -11.53
CA MET A 217 0.11 3.38 -11.73
C MET A 217 0.18 2.85 -13.17
N PRO A 218 1.24 3.17 -13.94
CA PRO A 218 1.47 2.49 -15.21
C PRO A 218 1.64 0.99 -14.96
N GLU A 219 1.43 0.15 -15.98
CA GLU A 219 1.80 -1.27 -15.91
C GLU A 219 3.30 -1.39 -15.68
N ILE A 220 3.68 -1.53 -14.41
CA ILE A 220 5.05 -1.66 -13.94
C ILE A 220 5.12 -2.81 -12.97
N GLU A 221 6.31 -3.37 -12.83
CA GLU A 221 6.63 -4.24 -11.71
C GLU A 221 6.31 -3.50 -10.40
N LEU A 222 5.40 -4.07 -9.60
CA LEU A 222 4.97 -3.47 -8.35
C LEU A 222 6.01 -3.71 -7.26
N PRO A 223 6.35 -2.68 -6.46
CA PRO A 223 7.16 -2.88 -5.28
C PRO A 223 6.44 -3.80 -4.28
N SER A 224 7.21 -4.54 -3.49
CA SER A 224 6.72 -5.47 -2.47
C SER A 224 5.59 -4.86 -1.61
N ARG A 225 5.71 -3.57 -1.24
CA ARG A 225 4.72 -2.85 -0.42
C ARG A 225 3.36 -2.58 -1.07
N LEU A 226 3.25 -2.69 -2.39
CA LEU A 226 1.98 -2.55 -3.10
C LEU A 226 1.33 -3.92 -3.38
N ARG A 227 1.95 -5.02 -2.96
CA ARG A 227 1.41 -6.38 -3.09
C ARG A 227 0.62 -6.83 -1.85
N ILE A 228 0.92 -6.24 -0.70
CA ILE A 228 0.27 -6.55 0.58
C ILE A 228 -0.12 -5.28 1.33
N CYS A 229 -1.11 -5.40 2.21
CA CYS A 229 -1.40 -4.40 3.22
C CYS A 229 -1.58 -5.06 4.61
N LEU A 230 -1.45 -4.26 5.65
CA LEU A 230 -1.66 -4.68 7.04
C LEU A 230 -3.06 -4.28 7.48
N MET A 231 -3.79 -5.21 8.07
CA MET A 231 -5.11 -4.96 8.64
C MET A 231 -5.02 -4.96 10.18
N LEU A 232 -5.46 -3.86 10.80
CA LEU A 232 -5.52 -3.69 12.25
C LEU A 232 -6.96 -3.76 12.75
N ASP A 233 -7.37 -4.96 13.13
CA ASP A 233 -8.68 -5.26 13.70
C ASP A 233 -8.62 -5.39 15.24
N ASP A 234 -9.76 -5.73 15.84
CA ASP A 234 -9.86 -5.91 17.29
C ASP A 234 -8.99 -7.06 17.80
N ALA A 235 -8.75 -8.09 16.99
CA ALA A 235 -7.97 -9.24 17.39
C ALA A 235 -6.47 -8.88 17.50
N VAL A 236 -5.94 -8.09 16.55
CA VAL A 236 -4.59 -7.54 16.60
C VAL A 236 -4.39 -6.68 17.87
N PHE A 237 -5.31 -5.76 18.14
CA PHE A 237 -5.21 -4.91 19.33
C PHE A 237 -5.37 -5.69 20.64
N SER A 238 -6.25 -6.68 20.67
CA SER A 238 -6.44 -7.57 21.83
C SER A 238 -5.18 -8.40 22.10
N HIS A 239 -4.51 -8.87 21.05
CA HIS A 239 -3.24 -9.58 21.19
C HIS A 239 -2.14 -8.69 21.76
N LEU A 240 -1.98 -7.46 21.21
CA LEU A 240 -1.02 -6.49 21.73
C LEU A 240 -1.27 -6.18 23.21
N LYS A 241 -2.53 -5.94 23.57
CA LYS A 241 -2.92 -5.70 24.97
C LYS A 241 -2.53 -6.87 25.86
N CYS A 242 -2.86 -8.10 25.45
CA CYS A 242 -2.48 -9.29 26.20
C CYS A 242 -0.96 -9.39 26.41
N ALA A 243 -0.16 -9.09 25.38
CA ALA A 243 1.30 -9.09 25.47
C ALA A 243 1.81 -8.03 26.47
N LEU A 244 1.25 -6.82 26.42
CA LEU A 244 1.59 -5.74 27.35
C LEU A 244 1.21 -6.08 28.80
N ASP A 245 0.01 -6.61 29.01
CA ASP A 245 -0.50 -6.99 30.34
C ASP A 245 0.33 -8.11 30.96
N ARG A 246 0.73 -9.12 30.18
CA ARG A 246 1.61 -10.21 30.65
C ARG A 246 2.97 -9.69 31.08
N SER A 247 3.54 -8.77 30.31
CA SER A 247 4.88 -8.23 30.55
C SER A 247 4.91 -7.32 31.77
N SER A 248 3.87 -6.48 31.92
CA SER A 248 3.63 -5.67 33.12
C SER A 248 3.54 -6.54 34.38
N LYS A 249 2.77 -7.63 34.33
CA LYS A 249 2.64 -8.58 35.46
C LYS A 249 3.93 -9.33 35.77
N ALA A 250 4.78 -9.55 34.77
CA ALA A 250 6.05 -10.25 34.92
C ALA A 250 7.22 -9.32 35.32
N GLU A 251 6.99 -8.01 35.42
CA GLU A 251 8.03 -6.97 35.61
C GLU A 251 9.19 -7.10 34.59
N ARG A 252 8.84 -7.46 33.35
CA ARG A 252 9.78 -7.62 32.24
C ARG A 252 9.42 -6.69 31.09
N ASP A 253 10.42 -6.39 30.27
CA ASP A 253 10.19 -5.74 28.99
C ASP A 253 9.28 -6.60 28.13
N ALA A 254 8.34 -5.94 27.45
CA ALA A 254 7.37 -6.65 26.63
C ALA A 254 8.00 -7.20 25.36
N ASP A 255 7.90 -8.53 25.16
CA ASP A 255 8.24 -9.16 23.89
C ASP A 255 7.12 -8.91 22.88
N VAL A 256 7.20 -7.72 22.29
CA VAL A 256 6.26 -7.20 21.30
C VAL A 256 6.64 -7.55 19.87
N GLY A 257 7.83 -8.13 19.66
CA GLY A 257 8.26 -8.63 18.35
C GLY A 257 7.41 -9.82 17.90
N GLY A 258 6.96 -10.63 18.85
CA GLY A 258 5.97 -11.69 18.66
C GLY A 258 4.52 -11.21 18.58
N CYS A 259 4.26 -9.90 18.68
CA CYS A 259 2.93 -9.38 18.39
C CYS A 259 2.62 -9.60 16.91
N TRP A 260 1.43 -10.05 16.57
CA TRP A 260 1.08 -10.36 15.20
C TRP A 260 0.15 -9.33 14.56
N VAL A 261 0.12 -9.34 13.24
CA VAL A 261 -0.75 -8.53 12.40
C VAL A 261 -1.29 -9.37 11.25
N LYS A 262 -2.50 -9.05 10.78
CA LYS A 262 -3.05 -9.64 9.55
C LYS A 262 -2.39 -8.98 8.34
N VAL A 263 -1.82 -9.80 7.46
CA VAL A 263 -1.24 -9.39 6.18
C VAL A 263 -2.18 -9.88 5.08
N VAL A 264 -2.73 -8.94 4.31
CA VAL A 264 -3.69 -9.22 3.23
C VAL A 264 -2.99 -9.00 1.91
N GLU A 265 -3.06 -9.98 1.00
CA GLU A 265 -2.57 -9.83 -0.37
C GLU A 265 -3.65 -9.26 -1.29
N GLU A 266 -3.23 -8.46 -2.26
CA GLU A 266 -4.07 -8.09 -3.40
C GLU A 266 -3.25 -8.19 -4.68
N ASN A 267 -3.72 -9.07 -5.56
CA ASN A 267 -3.08 -9.38 -6.84
C ASN A 267 -3.48 -8.34 -7.89
N PHE A 268 -2.90 -7.15 -7.77
CA PHE A 268 -2.99 -6.13 -8.80
C PHE A 268 -2.16 -6.55 -10.03
N PRO A 269 -2.54 -6.15 -11.26
CA PRO A 269 -1.71 -6.39 -12.45
C PRO A 269 -0.25 -5.98 -12.21
N ASP A 270 0.66 -6.95 -12.28
CA ASP A 270 2.10 -6.78 -12.14
C ASP A 270 2.73 -7.44 -13.36
N SER A 271 3.53 -6.68 -14.11
CA SER A 271 4.13 -7.12 -15.38
C SER A 271 5.05 -8.34 -15.25
N ARG A 272 5.44 -8.74 -14.03
CA ARG A 272 6.19 -9.97 -13.78
C ARG A 272 5.31 -11.21 -13.63
N ILE A 273 4.00 -11.01 -13.49
CA ILE A 273 3.02 -12.02 -13.12
C ILE A 273 2.20 -12.47 -14.37
N ASP A 274 2.50 -11.94 -15.56
CA ASP A 274 1.81 -12.30 -16.82
C ASP A 274 1.81 -13.82 -17.13
N ASP A 275 2.73 -14.60 -16.54
CA ASP A 275 2.80 -16.07 -16.64
C ASP A 275 2.55 -16.81 -15.29
N HIS A 276 2.11 -16.12 -14.23
CA HIS A 276 1.95 -16.73 -12.90
C HIS A 276 0.61 -17.46 -12.77
N PRO A 277 0.55 -18.70 -12.24
CA PRO A 277 -0.68 -19.49 -12.12
C PRO A 277 -1.75 -18.90 -11.16
N LEU A 278 -1.55 -17.69 -10.62
CA LEU A 278 -2.49 -16.99 -9.73
C LEU A 278 -3.29 -15.89 -10.45
N THR A 279 -2.97 -15.56 -11.72
CA THR A 279 -3.70 -14.56 -12.52
C THR A 279 -4.89 -15.14 -13.28
N SER A 280 -5.02 -16.47 -13.35
CA SER A 280 -6.26 -17.09 -13.81
C SER A 280 -7.32 -16.90 -12.73
N HIS A 281 -8.47 -16.32 -13.09
CA HIS A 281 -9.67 -16.13 -12.27
C HIS A 281 -10.23 -17.39 -11.56
N ASP A 282 -9.58 -18.54 -11.69
CA ASP A 282 -9.88 -19.76 -10.97
C ASP A 282 -9.07 -19.84 -9.68
N ILE A 283 -9.58 -19.20 -8.62
CA ILE A 283 -9.12 -19.35 -7.24
C ILE A 283 -9.09 -20.85 -6.81
N GLU A 284 -9.83 -21.72 -7.50
CA GLU A 284 -9.86 -23.18 -7.27
C GLU A 284 -8.57 -23.93 -7.66
N ARG A 285 -7.72 -23.39 -8.55
CA ARG A 285 -6.50 -24.10 -9.04
C ARG A 285 -5.21 -23.80 -8.27
N VAL A 286 -5.26 -22.84 -7.35
CA VAL A 286 -4.13 -22.55 -6.44
C VAL A 286 -3.85 -23.73 -5.51
N SER A 287 -4.82 -24.64 -5.33
CA SER A 287 -4.69 -25.88 -4.54
C SER A 287 -3.54 -26.81 -4.97
N SER A 288 -2.99 -26.66 -6.18
CA SER A 288 -1.92 -27.54 -6.68
C SER A 288 -0.49 -27.13 -6.26
N TYR A 289 -0.29 -25.89 -5.78
CA TYR A 289 0.99 -25.42 -5.19
C TYR A 289 0.98 -25.44 -3.67
N VAL A 290 -0.19 -25.68 -3.07
CA VAL A 290 -0.39 -25.73 -1.62
C VAL A 290 0.22 -27.02 -1.13
N THR A 291 1.30 -26.91 -0.35
CA THR A 291 1.88 -28.07 0.32
C THR A 291 0.84 -28.59 1.32
N GLU A 292 0.71 -29.90 1.54
CA GLU A 292 -0.30 -30.54 2.41
C GLU A 292 -0.45 -29.93 3.83
N ASN A 293 0.51 -29.11 4.27
CA ASN A 293 0.57 -28.46 5.57
C ASN A 293 0.00 -27.02 5.62
N GLN A 294 -0.52 -26.47 4.52
CA GLN A 294 -0.89 -25.04 4.44
C GLN A 294 -2.39 -24.77 4.72
N GLY A 295 -3.29 -25.73 4.54
CA GLY A 295 -4.74 -25.53 4.75
C GLY A 295 -5.38 -24.60 3.70
N ASP A 296 -6.58 -24.11 3.99
CA ASP A 296 -7.35 -23.25 3.08
C ASP A 296 -6.81 -21.80 3.09
N TYR A 297 -6.21 -21.38 1.98
CA TYR A 297 -5.65 -20.03 1.83
C TYR A 297 -6.64 -19.06 1.18
N HIS A 298 -6.94 -17.96 1.87
CA HIS A 298 -7.92 -16.96 1.44
C HIS A 298 -7.30 -15.60 1.10
N GLY A 299 -6.04 -15.58 0.66
CA GLY A 299 -5.34 -14.35 0.29
C GLY A 299 -4.97 -13.46 1.49
N TRP A 300 -4.78 -14.05 2.66
CA TRP A 300 -4.24 -13.37 3.84
C TRP A 300 -3.61 -14.37 4.82
N THR A 301 -2.73 -13.87 5.69
CA THR A 301 -2.10 -14.67 6.76
C THR A 301 -1.78 -13.80 7.97
N ILE A 302 -1.42 -14.43 9.08
CA ILE A 302 -1.05 -13.75 10.33
C ILE A 302 0.46 -13.83 10.52
N VAL A 303 1.09 -12.67 10.71
CA VAL A 303 2.55 -12.55 10.75
C VAL A 303 2.99 -11.76 11.98
N ALA A 304 4.01 -12.26 12.68
CA ALA A 304 4.68 -11.53 13.75
C ALA A 304 5.39 -10.28 13.22
N LEU A 305 5.39 -9.19 13.99
CA LEU A 305 5.99 -7.93 13.57
C LEU A 305 7.46 -8.08 13.15
N ASP A 306 8.22 -8.95 13.84
CA ASP A 306 9.62 -9.21 13.49
C ASP A 306 9.82 -9.84 12.11
N ALA A 307 8.84 -10.61 11.64
CA ALA A 307 8.92 -11.32 10.37
C ALA A 307 8.56 -10.45 9.16
N LEU A 308 8.04 -9.24 9.37
CA LEU A 308 7.56 -8.39 8.26
C LEU A 308 8.65 -8.05 7.23
N VAL A 309 9.89 -7.79 7.66
CA VAL A 309 10.99 -7.51 6.71
C VAL A 309 11.28 -8.72 5.83
N GLU A 310 11.14 -9.93 6.38
CA GLU A 310 11.28 -11.19 5.64
C GLU A 310 10.16 -11.36 4.61
N ILE A 311 8.92 -10.99 4.96
CA ILE A 311 7.80 -10.97 4.02
C ILE A 311 8.08 -9.99 2.88
N PHE A 312 8.51 -8.77 3.17
CA PHE A 312 8.83 -7.77 2.14
C PHE A 312 9.95 -8.26 1.21
N ASP A 313 11.03 -8.80 1.75
CA ASP A 313 12.13 -9.33 0.95
C ASP A 313 11.71 -10.56 0.12
N GLY A 314 10.87 -11.43 0.67
CA GLY A 314 10.31 -12.57 -0.05
C GLY A 314 9.40 -12.16 -1.20
N LEU A 315 8.48 -11.22 -0.97
CA LEU A 315 7.61 -10.67 -2.00
C LEU A 315 8.43 -9.96 -3.09
N ARG A 316 9.51 -9.25 -2.73
CA ARG A 316 10.44 -8.69 -3.71
C ARG A 316 11.03 -9.79 -4.62
N GLN A 317 11.35 -10.94 -4.04
CA GLN A 317 11.84 -12.14 -4.74
C GLN A 317 10.74 -13.01 -5.39
N MET A 318 9.52 -12.50 -5.49
CA MET A 318 8.37 -13.21 -6.10
C MET A 318 7.86 -14.42 -5.32
N LYS A 319 8.23 -14.57 -4.05
CA LYS A 319 7.58 -15.55 -3.17
C LYS A 319 6.15 -15.09 -2.89
N PRO A 320 5.12 -15.90 -3.17
CA PRO A 320 3.74 -15.55 -2.88
C PRO A 320 3.48 -15.55 -1.36
N LEU A 321 2.48 -14.77 -0.90
CA LEU A 321 2.20 -14.66 0.54
C LEU A 321 1.76 -16.01 1.15
N VAL A 322 1.17 -16.90 0.34
CA VAL A 322 0.82 -18.28 0.74
C VAL A 322 2.00 -19.07 1.31
N GLU A 323 3.25 -18.78 0.93
CA GLU A 323 4.42 -19.46 1.52
C GLU A 323 4.57 -19.22 3.03
N TYR A 324 3.99 -18.14 3.53
CA TYR A 324 4.00 -17.77 4.95
C TYR A 324 2.71 -18.18 5.67
N HIS A 325 1.78 -18.82 4.97
CA HIS A 325 0.50 -19.23 5.51
C HIS A 325 0.53 -20.64 6.08
N ARG A 326 -0.13 -20.80 7.23
CA ARG A 326 -0.59 -22.07 7.77
C ARG A 326 -1.89 -21.81 8.52
N GLU A 327 -2.92 -22.60 8.25
CA GLU A 327 -4.23 -22.42 8.86
C GLU A 327 -4.16 -22.35 10.40
N GLY A 328 -4.71 -21.28 10.97
CA GLY A 328 -4.75 -21.06 12.41
C GLY A 328 -3.41 -20.75 13.09
N GLN A 329 -2.31 -20.61 12.35
CA GLN A 329 -0.98 -20.36 12.90
C GLN A 329 -0.45 -18.96 12.58
N VAL A 330 0.49 -18.49 13.41
CA VAL A 330 1.18 -17.21 13.23
C VAL A 330 2.59 -17.45 12.69
N TYR A 331 2.95 -16.81 11.58
CA TYR A 331 4.32 -16.86 11.07
C TYR A 331 5.27 -16.00 11.93
N LEU A 332 6.32 -16.61 12.48
CA LEU A 332 7.30 -15.96 13.35
C LEU A 332 8.58 -15.51 12.63
N GLY A 333 8.73 -15.83 11.35
CA GLY A 333 9.98 -15.66 10.61
C GLY A 333 10.86 -16.91 10.66
N GLU A 334 11.88 -16.95 9.80
CA GLU A 334 12.86 -18.04 9.71
C GLU A 334 12.22 -19.43 9.50
N GLY A 335 11.08 -19.49 8.80
CA GLY A 335 10.35 -20.73 8.56
C GLY A 335 9.71 -21.32 9.82
N LYS A 336 9.31 -20.51 10.79
CA LYS A 336 8.67 -20.94 12.04
C LYS A 336 7.23 -20.44 12.16
N TRP A 337 6.37 -21.28 12.72
CA TRP A 337 4.96 -21.00 12.99
C TRP A 337 4.58 -21.46 14.40
N ILE A 338 3.59 -20.79 15.00
CA ILE A 338 3.01 -21.14 16.32
C ILE A 338 1.50 -21.17 16.31
#